data_AF-A0A7J2IS38-F1
#
_entry.id   AF-A0A7J2IS38-F1
#
_cell.length_a   1.000
_cell.length_b   1.000
_cell.length_c   1.000
_cell.angle_alpha   90.00
_cell.angle_beta   90.00
_cell.angle_gamma   90.00
#
_symmetry.space_group_name_H-M   'P 1'
#
loop_
_entity.id
_entity.type
_entity.pdbx_description
1 polymer ?
#
loop_
_entity_poly.entity_id
_entity_poly.type
_entity_poly.pdbx_seq_one_letter_code
_entity_poly.pdbx_strand_id
1 'polypeptide(L)'
;VNQLVSIARSFLRDKFFKADVGISGANAVCANTGSIFVIENEGNARFATNAPPIYIALAGIEKIVPTFMDGMLLVEVVSRYASYYAPSFVSIISGPSKTGDIEKVPVYGVHGPKEVHLILLDNGRSKIAKDPVFREALYCVRCGACLYECPVYALTTGYYGHKYFGGIGTIWTAFIAGGLEKAFPLAYTCTLCGRCVKKCPMEINVPKMVLKLRKMLSKKNYVPRYVKNMVQKILTDHVPY
;
A
#
# COMPACT_ATOMS: atom_id res chain seq x y z
N VAL A 1 8.01 22.62 18.83
CA VAL A 1 7.53 22.01 17.56
C VAL A 1 7.68 22.96 16.37
N ASN A 2 7.14 24.19 16.41
CA ASN A 2 7.18 25.12 15.27
C ASN A 2 8.59 25.48 14.75
N GLN A 3 9.58 25.66 15.64
CA GLN A 3 10.97 25.91 15.23
C GLN A 3 11.59 24.73 14.47
N LEU A 4 11.38 23.49 14.94
CA LEU A 4 11.89 22.29 14.27
C LEU A 4 11.27 22.12 12.87
N VAL A 5 9.96 22.36 12.75
CA VAL A 5 9.26 22.31 11.45
C VAL A 5 9.79 23.39 10.50
N SER A 6 10.05 24.60 11.01
CA SER A 6 10.61 25.69 10.21
C SER A 6 12.01 25.36 9.67
N ILE A 7 12.88 24.84 10.53
CA ILE A 7 14.24 24.42 10.16
C ILE A 7 14.18 23.29 9.12
N ALA A 8 13.37 22.26 9.36
CA ALA A 8 13.20 21.15 8.42
C ALA A 8 12.69 21.63 7.06
N ARG A 9 11.73 22.55 7.03
CA ARG A 9 11.20 23.14 5.80
C ARG A 9 12.28 23.89 5.02
N SER A 10 13.06 24.74 5.69
CA SER A 10 14.15 25.49 5.06
C SER A 10 15.18 24.54 4.43
N PHE A 11 15.63 23.55 5.21
CA PHE A 11 16.61 22.55 4.78
C PHE A 11 16.11 21.69 3.61
N LEU A 12 14.87 21.20 3.66
CA LEU A 12 14.32 20.33 2.62
C LEU A 12 14.00 21.08 1.33
N ARG A 13 13.56 22.35 1.43
CA ARG A 13 13.18 23.14 0.25
C ARG A 13 14.34 23.34 -0.70
N ASP A 14 15.52 23.69 -0.18
CA ASP A 14 16.75 23.79 -0.98
C ASP A 14 17.06 22.49 -1.72
N LYS A 15 16.91 21.34 -1.04
CA LYS A 15 17.11 20.02 -1.64
C LYS A 15 16.11 19.70 -2.76
N PHE A 16 14.83 20.02 -2.57
CA PHE A 16 13.81 19.77 -3.60
C PHE A 16 14.06 20.57 -4.88
N PHE A 17 14.49 21.83 -4.76
CA PHE A 17 14.75 22.68 -5.94
C PHE A 17 16.09 22.39 -6.63
N LYS A 18 17.05 21.78 -5.92
CA LYS A 18 18.33 21.34 -6.49
C LYS A 18 18.31 19.92 -7.05
N ALA A 19 17.29 19.13 -6.74
CA ALA A 19 17.22 17.75 -7.18
C ALA A 19 16.91 17.66 -8.68
N ASP A 20 17.64 16.79 -9.39
CA ASP A 20 17.39 16.51 -10.80
C ASP A 20 16.15 15.62 -11.00
N VAL A 21 15.87 14.73 -10.05
CA VAL A 21 14.81 13.73 -10.13
C VAL A 21 14.01 13.68 -8.84
N GLY A 22 12.70 13.73 -8.99
CA GLY A 22 11.71 13.44 -7.95
C GLY A 22 11.15 12.04 -8.10
N ILE A 23 11.03 11.31 -6.99
CA ILE A 23 10.46 9.95 -7.00
C ILE A 23 9.37 9.85 -5.95
N SER A 24 8.22 9.29 -6.34
CA SER A 24 7.17 8.94 -5.38
C SER A 24 6.47 7.63 -5.75
N GLY A 25 5.68 7.12 -4.82
CA GLY A 25 4.63 6.16 -5.15
C GLY A 25 3.39 6.85 -5.72
N ALA A 26 2.37 6.06 -6.01
CA ALA A 26 1.00 6.52 -6.28
C ALA A 26 0.02 5.85 -5.31
N ASN A 27 -1.09 6.49 -4.96
CA ASN A 27 -2.23 5.87 -4.29
C ASN A 27 -3.17 5.22 -5.30
N ALA A 28 -3.40 5.87 -6.45
CA ALA A 28 -4.15 5.36 -7.58
C ALA A 28 -3.56 5.87 -8.91
N VAL A 29 -3.80 5.13 -9.98
CA VAL A 29 -3.49 5.54 -11.36
C VAL A 29 -4.73 5.30 -12.22
N CYS A 30 -5.29 6.34 -12.83
CA CYS A 30 -6.51 6.23 -13.63
C CYS A 30 -6.19 5.84 -15.06
N ALA A 31 -6.79 4.74 -15.55
CA ALA A 31 -6.54 4.21 -16.89
C ALA A 31 -7.06 5.13 -17.99
N ASN A 32 -8.21 5.78 -17.79
CA ASN A 32 -8.85 6.60 -18.81
C ASN A 32 -8.17 7.97 -19.04
N THR A 33 -7.57 8.56 -18.00
CA THR A 33 -6.95 9.89 -18.07
C THR A 33 -5.44 9.88 -17.90
N GLY A 34 -4.84 8.76 -17.48
CA GLY A 34 -3.43 8.69 -17.09
C GLY A 34 -3.12 9.45 -15.79
N SER A 35 -4.14 9.83 -15.01
CA SER A 35 -3.98 10.63 -13.80
C SER A 35 -3.34 9.83 -12.67
N ILE A 36 -2.30 10.39 -12.04
CA ILE A 36 -1.62 9.80 -10.88
C ILE A 36 -2.07 10.54 -9.62
N PHE A 37 -2.61 9.79 -8.66
CA PHE A 37 -3.05 10.30 -7.38
C PHE A 37 -1.99 10.06 -6.31
N VAL A 38 -1.65 11.07 -5.55
CA VAL A 38 -0.79 11.00 -4.37
C VAL A 38 -1.51 11.68 -3.21
N ILE A 39 -1.52 11.03 -2.05
CA ILE A 39 -2.13 11.55 -0.81
C ILE A 39 -1.00 11.77 0.20
N GLU A 40 -0.99 12.93 0.86
CA GLU A 40 0.03 13.30 1.83
C GLU A 40 -0.50 14.23 2.93
N ASN A 41 0.24 14.32 4.04
CA ASN A 41 -0.13 15.16 5.19
C ASN A 41 0.77 16.40 5.32
N GLU A 42 2.00 16.34 4.82
CA GLU A 42 3.04 17.32 5.11
C GLU A 42 3.38 18.23 3.91
N GLY A 43 2.85 17.93 2.73
CA GLY A 43 3.10 18.68 1.48
C GLY A 43 4.48 18.44 0.84
N ASN A 44 5.32 17.61 1.45
CA ASN A 44 6.63 17.21 0.91
C ASN A 44 6.50 16.38 -0.39
N ALA A 45 5.49 15.51 -0.49
CA ALA A 45 5.23 14.74 -1.70
C ALA A 45 5.00 15.66 -2.91
N ARG A 46 4.21 16.73 -2.74
CA ARG A 46 4.00 17.75 -3.78
C ARG A 46 5.30 18.39 -4.26
N PHE A 47 6.24 18.67 -3.36
CA PHE A 47 7.55 19.19 -3.78
C PHE A 47 8.35 18.14 -4.55
N ALA A 48 8.36 16.90 -4.08
CA ALA A 48 9.04 15.81 -4.77
C ALA A 48 8.46 15.52 -6.16
N THR A 49 7.15 15.69 -6.37
CA THR A 49 6.50 15.40 -7.66
C THR A 49 6.49 16.59 -8.62
N ASN A 50 6.78 17.81 -8.17
CA ASN A 50 6.56 19.02 -8.95
C ASN A 50 7.80 19.93 -9.10
N ALA A 51 8.71 19.95 -8.12
CA ALA A 51 9.87 20.83 -8.15
C ALA A 51 11.02 20.31 -9.05
N PRO A 52 11.40 19.02 -9.00
CA PRO A 52 12.44 18.49 -9.89
C PRO A 52 12.00 18.51 -11.36
N PRO A 53 12.95 18.70 -12.30
CA PRO A 53 12.63 18.71 -13.73
C PRO A 53 12.18 17.34 -14.25
N ILE A 54 12.52 16.24 -13.58
CA ILE A 54 12.08 14.89 -13.92
C ILE A 54 11.31 14.31 -12.73
N TYR A 55 10.13 13.75 -12.99
CA TYR A 55 9.34 13.03 -12.00
C TYR A 55 9.14 11.56 -12.39
N ILE A 56 9.40 10.65 -11.45
CA ILE A 56 9.18 9.21 -11.60
C ILE A 56 8.15 8.73 -10.56
N ALA A 57 7.00 8.26 -11.06
CA ALA A 57 5.99 7.58 -10.26
C ALA A 57 6.18 6.06 -10.33
N LEU A 58 6.40 5.41 -9.19
CA LEU A 58 6.43 3.94 -9.09
C LEU A 58 5.12 3.42 -8.51
N ALA A 59 4.32 2.76 -9.35
CA ALA A 59 3.01 2.24 -8.96
C ALA A 59 2.96 0.72 -9.20
N GLY A 60 2.37 -0.01 -8.26
CA GLY A 60 2.04 -1.41 -8.53
C GLY A 60 0.84 -1.50 -9.48
N ILE A 61 0.79 -2.53 -10.33
CA ILE A 61 -0.29 -2.71 -11.31
C ILE A 61 -1.69 -2.82 -10.66
N GLU A 62 -1.77 -3.19 -9.39
CA GLU A 62 -3.01 -3.27 -8.62
C GLU A 62 -3.61 -1.90 -8.26
N LYS A 63 -2.83 -0.82 -8.42
CA LYS A 63 -3.28 0.54 -8.13
C LYS A 63 -3.97 1.20 -9.32
N ILE A 64 -4.06 0.51 -10.46
CA ILE A 64 -4.75 1.01 -11.64
C ILE A 64 -6.26 0.94 -11.39
N VAL A 65 -6.94 2.07 -11.56
CA VAL A 65 -8.39 2.19 -11.49
C VAL A 65 -8.96 2.62 -12.84
N PRO A 66 -10.22 2.26 -13.18
CA PRO A 66 -10.75 2.53 -14.51
C PRO A 66 -10.86 4.03 -14.82
N THR A 67 -11.44 4.81 -13.90
CA THR A 67 -11.79 6.21 -14.14
C THR A 67 -11.15 7.17 -13.14
N PHE A 68 -11.13 8.45 -13.51
CA PHE A 68 -10.79 9.56 -12.61
C PHE A 68 -11.66 9.56 -11.33
N MET A 69 -12.96 9.28 -11.47
CA MET A 69 -13.89 9.23 -10.34
C MET A 69 -13.59 8.07 -9.40
N ASP A 70 -13.16 6.92 -9.91
CA ASP A 70 -12.69 5.81 -9.06
C ASP A 70 -11.46 6.21 -8.24
N GLY A 71 -10.56 7.01 -8.84
CA GLY A 71 -9.41 7.59 -8.13
C GLY A 71 -9.84 8.53 -6.99
N MET A 72 -10.80 9.41 -7.24
CA MET A 72 -11.39 10.30 -6.22
C MET A 72 -12.07 9.51 -5.09
N LEU A 73 -12.86 8.48 -5.42
CA LEU A 73 -13.49 7.61 -4.44
C LEU A 73 -12.45 6.87 -3.59
N LEU A 74 -11.37 6.38 -4.20
CA LEU A 74 -10.29 5.72 -3.47
C LEU A 74 -9.65 6.66 -2.46
N VAL A 75 -9.40 7.93 -2.82
CA VAL A 75 -8.87 8.95 -1.90
C VAL A 75 -9.77 9.13 -0.67
N GLU A 76 -11.08 9.22 -0.88
CA GLU A 76 -12.06 9.37 0.19
C GLU A 76 -12.08 8.14 1.11
N VAL A 77 -12.15 6.94 0.51
CA VAL A 77 -12.14 5.67 1.25
C VAL A 77 -10.86 5.53 2.07
N VAL A 78 -9.69 5.77 1.47
CA VAL A 78 -8.41 5.63 2.18
C VAL A 78 -8.33 6.57 3.37
N SER A 79 -8.73 7.83 3.20
CA SER A 79 -8.64 8.84 4.25
C SER A 79 -9.58 8.54 5.42
N ARG A 80 -10.86 8.24 5.14
CA ARG A 80 -11.86 7.96 6.16
C ARG A 80 -11.56 6.68 6.95
N TYR A 81 -11.08 5.64 6.27
CA TYR A 81 -10.75 4.36 6.92
C TYR A 81 -9.40 4.38 7.64
N ALA A 82 -8.55 5.37 7.36
CA ALA A 82 -7.35 5.67 8.14
C ALA A 82 -7.64 6.56 9.37
N SER A 83 -8.92 6.76 9.72
CA SER A 83 -9.39 7.60 10.83
C SER A 83 -9.18 9.11 10.65
N TYR A 84 -9.05 9.59 9.41
CA TYR A 84 -9.08 11.02 9.09
C TYR A 84 -10.47 11.45 8.63
N TYR A 85 -10.83 12.72 8.85
CA TYR A 85 -12.07 13.27 8.30
C TYR A 85 -11.97 13.50 6.79
N ALA A 86 -10.83 14.02 6.34
CA ALA A 86 -10.48 14.30 4.95
C ALA A 86 -8.96 14.19 4.76
N PRO A 87 -8.46 13.93 3.54
CA PRO A 87 -7.03 14.05 3.26
C PRO A 87 -6.56 15.49 3.45
N SER A 88 -5.34 15.69 3.97
CA SER A 88 -4.78 17.05 4.11
C SER A 88 -4.38 17.63 2.76
N PHE A 89 -3.75 16.81 1.92
CA PHE A 89 -3.42 17.16 0.54
C PHE A 89 -3.67 15.98 -0.39
N VAL A 90 -4.10 16.30 -1.61
CA VAL A 90 -4.26 15.35 -2.71
C VAL A 90 -3.59 15.97 -3.93
N SER A 91 -2.48 15.40 -4.35
CA SER A 91 -1.78 15.79 -5.57
C SER A 91 -2.25 14.90 -6.71
N ILE A 92 -2.91 15.50 -7.71
CA ILE A 92 -3.40 14.80 -8.90
C ILE A 92 -2.58 15.28 -10.10
N ILE A 93 -1.72 14.41 -10.63
CA ILE A 93 -0.78 14.74 -11.69
C ILE A 93 -1.36 14.17 -13.00
N SER A 94 -1.74 15.06 -13.91
CA SER A 94 -2.46 14.71 -15.15
C SER A 94 -2.02 15.57 -16.32
N GLY A 95 -1.51 14.92 -17.38
CA GLY A 95 -1.10 15.58 -18.61
C GLY A 95 0.02 16.62 -18.44
N PRO A 96 0.50 17.21 -19.54
CA PRO A 96 1.39 18.36 -19.48
C PRO A 96 0.64 19.58 -18.93
N SER A 97 1.35 20.46 -18.21
CA SER A 97 0.77 21.74 -17.81
C SER A 97 0.37 22.55 -19.05
N LYS A 98 -0.76 23.26 -18.96
CA LYS A 98 -1.31 24.10 -20.02
C LYS A 98 -1.74 25.43 -19.41
N THR A 99 -1.17 26.52 -19.91
CA THR A 99 -1.58 27.88 -19.56
C THR A 99 -1.99 28.64 -20.83
N GLY A 100 -2.86 29.63 -20.68
CA GLY A 100 -3.18 30.57 -21.76
C GLY A 100 -2.38 31.84 -21.54
N ASP A 101 -1.65 32.30 -22.57
CA ASP A 101 -1.11 33.65 -22.56
C ASP A 101 -2.26 34.68 -22.65
N ILE A 102 -1.99 35.96 -22.38
CA ILE A 102 -2.95 37.08 -22.50
C ILE A 102 -3.59 37.09 -23.91
N GLU A 103 -2.84 36.63 -24.92
CA GLU A 103 -3.29 36.49 -26.31
C GLU A 103 -4.12 35.21 -26.59
N LYS A 104 -4.49 34.43 -25.57
CA LYS A 104 -5.25 33.17 -25.64
C LYS A 104 -4.56 32.04 -26.43
N VAL A 105 -3.25 32.14 -26.65
CA VAL A 105 -2.46 31.05 -27.23
C VAL A 105 -2.15 30.03 -26.14
N PRO A 106 -2.47 28.74 -26.33
CA PRO A 106 -2.15 27.70 -25.36
C PRO A 106 -0.64 27.41 -25.35
N VAL A 107 0.00 27.62 -24.21
CA VAL A 107 1.41 27.27 -23.97
C VAL A 107 1.45 26.05 -23.05
N TYR A 108 2.21 25.03 -23.45
CA TYR A 108 2.38 23.79 -22.69
C TYR A 108 3.72 23.75 -21.97
N GLY A 109 3.77 23.10 -20.81
CA GLY A 109 5.03 22.83 -20.11
C GLY A 109 5.60 24.01 -19.33
N VAL A 110 4.78 25.00 -18.98
CA VAL A 110 5.21 26.18 -18.19
C VAL A 110 5.39 25.85 -16.71
N HIS A 111 4.65 24.86 -16.20
CA HIS A 111 4.66 24.47 -14.80
C HIS A 111 4.97 22.98 -14.61
N GLY A 112 5.72 22.68 -13.56
CA GLY A 112 6.04 21.35 -13.10
C GLY A 112 7.16 20.64 -13.88
N PRO A 113 7.28 19.32 -13.73
CA PRO A 113 8.35 18.54 -14.33
C PRO A 113 8.27 18.61 -15.86
N LYS A 114 9.45 18.69 -16.49
CA LYS A 114 9.61 18.59 -17.94
C LYS A 114 9.35 17.18 -18.45
N GLU A 115 9.65 16.18 -17.62
CA GLU A 115 9.43 14.76 -17.91
C GLU A 115 8.69 14.06 -16.76
N VAL A 116 7.74 13.22 -17.12
CA VAL A 116 6.99 12.37 -16.18
C VAL A 116 7.05 10.92 -16.64
N HIS A 117 7.59 10.06 -15.78
CA HIS A 117 7.74 8.63 -16.02
C HIS A 117 6.84 7.85 -15.06
N LEU A 118 5.98 6.97 -15.60
CA LEU A 118 5.19 6.03 -14.80
C LEU A 118 5.77 4.63 -14.95
N ILE A 119 6.28 4.07 -13.85
CA ILE A 119 6.77 2.69 -13.81
C ILE A 119 5.69 1.82 -13.17
N LEU A 120 5.13 0.91 -13.96
CA LEU A 120 4.16 -0.08 -13.50
C LEU A 120 4.89 -1.35 -13.05
N LEU A 121 4.82 -1.62 -11.74
CA LEU A 121 5.51 -2.72 -11.10
C LEU A 121 4.58 -3.92 -10.92
N ASP A 122 4.88 -5.01 -11.63
CA ASP A 122 4.25 -6.30 -11.37
C ASP A 122 4.81 -6.90 -10.07
N ASN A 123 6.09 -7.26 -10.04
CA ASN A 123 6.76 -7.90 -8.90
C ASN A 123 5.96 -9.07 -8.28
N GLY A 124 5.32 -9.89 -9.11
CA GLY A 124 4.55 -11.07 -8.69
C GLY A 124 3.04 -10.85 -8.55
N ARG A 125 2.54 -9.62 -8.71
CA ARG A 125 1.11 -9.29 -8.67
C ARG A 125 0.31 -10.01 -9.75
N SER A 126 0.82 -10.15 -10.97
CA SER A 126 0.11 -10.89 -12.03
C SER A 126 -0.02 -12.38 -11.71
N LYS A 127 0.91 -12.94 -10.92
CA LYS A 127 0.80 -14.33 -10.44
C LYS A 127 -0.26 -14.44 -9.35
N ILE A 128 -0.29 -13.50 -8.41
CA ILE A 128 -1.31 -13.43 -7.34
C ILE A 128 -2.71 -13.26 -7.95
N ALA A 129 -2.85 -12.43 -8.99
CA ALA A 129 -4.12 -12.13 -9.65
C ALA A 129 -4.81 -13.38 -10.22
N LYS A 130 -4.02 -14.40 -10.63
CA LYS A 130 -4.52 -15.67 -11.16
C LYS A 130 -5.03 -16.62 -10.07
N ASP A 131 -4.66 -16.40 -8.80
CA ASP A 131 -5.09 -17.26 -7.70
C ASP A 131 -6.47 -16.80 -7.18
N PRO A 132 -7.49 -17.67 -7.16
CA PRO A 132 -8.87 -17.28 -6.82
C PRO A 132 -9.05 -16.84 -5.36
N VAL A 133 -8.07 -17.10 -4.48
CA VAL A 133 -8.12 -16.71 -3.07
C VAL A 133 -7.16 -15.56 -2.80
N PHE A 134 -5.91 -15.64 -3.28
CA PHE A 134 -4.91 -14.60 -3.01
C PHE A 134 -5.11 -13.32 -3.82
N ARG A 135 -5.86 -13.36 -4.94
CA ARG A 135 -6.15 -12.15 -5.73
C ARG A 135 -6.83 -11.05 -4.93
N GLU A 136 -7.59 -11.38 -3.90
CA GLU A 136 -8.24 -10.38 -3.02
C GLU A 136 -7.23 -9.46 -2.34
N ALA A 137 -5.98 -9.92 -2.12
CA ALA A 137 -4.93 -9.06 -1.56
C ALA A 137 -4.61 -7.85 -2.45
N LEU A 138 -4.84 -7.95 -3.76
CA LEU A 138 -4.63 -6.88 -4.72
C LEU A 138 -5.69 -5.78 -4.65
N TYR A 139 -6.85 -6.05 -4.03
CA TYR A 139 -7.87 -5.02 -3.79
C TYR A 139 -7.49 -4.08 -2.64
N CYS A 140 -6.39 -4.36 -1.93
CA CYS A 140 -5.99 -3.57 -0.78
C CYS A 140 -5.59 -2.14 -1.17
N VAL A 141 -6.41 -1.17 -0.78
CA VAL A 141 -6.15 0.28 -0.93
C VAL A 141 -5.21 0.85 0.13
N ARG A 142 -4.64 0.01 1.00
CA ARG A 142 -3.67 0.38 2.05
C ARG A 142 -4.17 1.43 3.05
N CYS A 143 -5.47 1.43 3.38
CA CYS A 143 -6.07 2.37 4.34
C CYS A 143 -5.73 2.10 5.82
N GLY A 144 -5.17 0.94 6.17
CA GLY A 144 -4.80 0.61 7.54
C GLY A 144 -5.95 0.17 8.48
N ALA A 145 -7.21 0.28 8.08
CA ALA A 145 -8.36 -0.09 8.91
C ALA A 145 -8.26 -1.50 9.54
N CYS A 146 -7.81 -2.49 8.76
CA CYS A 146 -7.64 -3.86 9.26
C CYS A 146 -6.56 -4.00 10.34
N LEU A 147 -5.58 -3.10 10.38
CA LEU A 147 -4.53 -3.07 11.40
C LEU A 147 -5.07 -2.54 12.71
N TYR A 148 -5.82 -1.44 12.68
CA TYR A 148 -6.43 -0.85 13.88
C TYR A 148 -7.41 -1.80 14.58
N GLU A 149 -8.08 -2.66 13.82
CA GLU A 149 -8.97 -3.70 14.39
C GLU A 149 -8.23 -4.97 14.85
N CYS A 150 -6.96 -5.12 14.52
CA CYS A 150 -6.24 -6.35 14.80
C CYS A 150 -5.78 -6.40 16.27
N PRO A 151 -6.23 -7.38 17.06
CA PRO A 151 -5.85 -7.48 18.48
C PRO A 151 -4.35 -7.72 18.66
N VAL A 152 -3.72 -8.41 17.70
CA VAL A 152 -2.26 -8.61 17.70
C VAL A 152 -1.55 -7.28 17.46
N TYR A 153 -1.97 -6.52 16.45
CA TYR A 153 -1.34 -5.25 16.11
C TYR A 153 -1.49 -4.22 17.24
N ALA A 154 -2.60 -4.22 17.97
CA ALA A 154 -2.79 -3.37 19.14
C ALA A 154 -1.71 -3.59 20.23
N LEU A 155 -1.18 -4.81 20.35
CA LEU A 155 -0.14 -5.15 21.34
C LEU A 155 1.28 -5.04 20.78
N THR A 156 1.45 -5.34 19.50
CA THR A 156 2.78 -5.53 18.89
C THR A 156 3.18 -4.40 17.96
N THR A 157 2.24 -3.61 17.47
CA THR A 157 2.44 -2.48 16.55
C THR A 157 3.32 -2.87 15.35
N GLY A 158 4.41 -2.14 15.10
CA GLY A 158 5.35 -2.38 14.00
C GLY A 158 6.11 -3.70 14.08
N TYR A 159 6.10 -4.41 15.22
CA TYR A 159 6.77 -5.70 15.37
C TYR A 159 6.00 -6.87 14.75
N TYR A 160 4.72 -6.69 14.39
CA TYR A 160 3.92 -7.70 13.70
C TYR A 160 4.02 -7.58 12.17
N GLY A 161 5.19 -7.85 11.63
CA GLY A 161 5.43 -7.73 10.19
C GLY A 161 6.85 -7.99 9.72
N HIS A 162 7.03 -7.85 8.41
CA HIS A 162 8.30 -7.60 7.75
C HIS A 162 8.24 -6.18 7.15
N LYS A 163 8.54 -6.01 5.85
CA LYS A 163 8.22 -4.79 5.08
C LYS A 163 6.72 -4.47 5.09
N TYR A 164 5.87 -5.50 5.15
CA TYR A 164 4.43 -5.37 5.33
C TYR A 164 4.00 -6.01 6.65
N PHE A 165 3.07 -5.36 7.33
CA PHE A 165 2.62 -5.72 8.68
C PHE A 165 1.14 -6.14 8.71
N GLY A 166 0.77 -6.85 9.77
CA GLY A 166 -0.59 -7.33 9.99
C GLY A 166 -0.97 -8.58 9.18
N GLY A 167 -2.25 -8.96 9.30
CA GLY A 167 -2.78 -10.12 8.59
C GLY A 167 -2.68 -9.98 7.07
N ILE A 168 -3.07 -8.82 6.51
CA ILE A 168 -2.92 -8.56 5.07
C ILE A 168 -1.44 -8.50 4.67
N GLY A 169 -0.58 -7.93 5.52
CA GLY A 169 0.86 -7.87 5.30
C GLY A 169 1.53 -9.24 5.27
N THR A 170 0.93 -10.27 5.87
CA THR A 170 1.37 -11.66 5.72
C THR A 170 1.35 -12.09 4.26
N ILE A 171 0.26 -11.78 3.54
CA ILE A 171 0.09 -12.16 2.13
C ILE A 171 1.06 -11.37 1.25
N TRP A 172 1.17 -10.05 1.47
CA TRP A 172 2.13 -9.21 0.76
C TRP A 172 3.59 -9.63 1.02
N THR A 173 3.92 -10.03 2.24
CA THR A 173 5.26 -10.56 2.57
C THR A 173 5.53 -11.86 1.83
N ALA A 174 4.56 -12.79 1.81
CA ALA A 174 4.70 -14.10 1.17
C ALA A 174 5.02 -14.00 -0.33
N PHE A 175 4.36 -13.09 -1.04
CA PHE A 175 4.41 -13.06 -2.51
C PHE A 175 5.21 -11.89 -3.11
N ILE A 176 5.40 -10.80 -2.37
CA ILE A 176 5.97 -9.55 -2.92
C ILE A 176 7.30 -9.17 -2.27
N ALA A 177 7.47 -9.41 -0.96
CA ALA A 177 8.52 -8.74 -0.18
C ALA A 177 9.58 -9.64 0.47
N GLY A 178 9.22 -10.85 0.91
CA GLY A 178 10.09 -11.67 1.76
C GLY A 178 9.93 -13.18 1.62
N GLY A 179 9.02 -13.64 0.75
CA GLY A 179 8.81 -15.07 0.53
C GLY A 179 8.11 -15.76 1.70
N LEU A 180 7.96 -17.08 1.56
CA LEU A 180 7.24 -17.92 2.53
C LEU A 180 7.92 -17.97 3.91
N GLU A 181 9.25 -17.94 3.95
CA GLU A 181 10.02 -17.99 5.19
C GLU A 181 9.74 -16.75 6.07
N LYS A 182 9.79 -15.54 5.49
CA LYS A 182 9.46 -14.32 6.23
C LYS A 182 7.98 -14.19 6.52
N ALA A 183 7.09 -14.81 5.73
CA ALA A 183 5.66 -14.81 6.00
C ALA A 183 5.23 -15.83 7.05
N PHE A 184 6.01 -16.90 7.27
CA PHE A 184 5.72 -17.97 8.21
C PHE A 184 5.37 -17.48 9.63
N PRO A 185 6.21 -16.68 10.32
CA PRO A 185 5.88 -16.21 11.66
C PRO A 185 4.58 -15.39 11.66
N LEU A 186 4.42 -14.44 10.74
CA LEU A 186 3.22 -13.59 10.64
C LEU A 186 1.95 -14.43 10.43
N ALA A 187 2.03 -15.45 9.56
CA ALA A 187 0.91 -16.32 9.26
C ALA A 187 0.41 -17.05 10.50
N TYR A 188 1.30 -17.47 11.40
CA TYR A 188 0.94 -18.16 12.65
C TYR A 188 0.66 -17.22 13.83
N THR A 189 1.05 -15.95 13.76
CA THR A 189 0.61 -14.93 14.74
C THR A 189 -0.84 -14.49 14.53
N CYS A 190 -1.34 -14.51 13.29
CA CYS A 190 -2.73 -14.15 13.01
C CYS A 190 -3.72 -15.03 13.80
N THR A 191 -4.64 -14.44 14.56
CA THR A 191 -5.64 -15.19 15.34
C THR A 191 -6.84 -15.68 14.52
N LEU A 192 -6.91 -15.33 13.23
CA LEU A 192 -8.03 -15.65 12.33
C LEU A 192 -9.41 -15.13 12.81
N CYS A 193 -9.46 -14.16 13.73
CA CYS A 193 -10.71 -13.68 14.35
C CYS A 193 -11.70 -12.97 13.41
N GLY A 194 -11.33 -12.66 12.16
CA GLY A 194 -12.26 -12.10 11.16
C GLY A 194 -12.63 -10.62 11.30
N ARG A 195 -12.22 -9.92 12.37
CA ARG A 195 -12.52 -8.48 12.57
C ARG A 195 -12.09 -7.60 11.40
N CYS A 196 -10.92 -7.91 10.82
CA CYS A 196 -10.39 -7.23 9.64
C CYS A 196 -11.33 -7.28 8.42
N VAL A 197 -12.12 -8.35 8.26
CA VAL A 197 -13.06 -8.49 7.13
C VAL A 197 -14.22 -7.52 7.32
N LYS A 198 -14.77 -7.44 8.54
CA LYS A 198 -15.91 -6.57 8.87
C LYS A 198 -15.60 -5.09 8.73
N LYS A 199 -14.34 -4.69 8.93
CA LYS A 199 -13.92 -3.29 8.81
C LYS A 199 -13.32 -2.94 7.45
N CYS A 200 -13.02 -3.92 6.60
CA CYS A 200 -12.39 -3.64 5.32
C CYS A 200 -13.40 -2.99 4.36
N PRO A 201 -13.11 -1.80 3.79
CA PRO A 201 -14.01 -1.18 2.80
C PRO A 201 -14.10 -1.98 1.49
N MET A 202 -13.13 -2.86 1.25
CA MET A 202 -13.03 -3.70 0.06
C MET A 202 -13.44 -5.16 0.35
N GLU A 203 -13.96 -5.43 1.56
CA GLU A 203 -14.44 -6.75 2.00
C GLU A 203 -13.43 -7.89 1.88
N ILE A 204 -12.13 -7.56 1.93
CA ILE A 204 -11.03 -8.53 1.73
C ILE A 204 -11.03 -9.57 2.86
N ASN A 205 -11.08 -10.85 2.49
CA ASN A 205 -11.09 -11.95 3.44
C ASN A 205 -9.68 -12.41 3.81
N VAL A 206 -9.01 -11.60 4.63
CA VAL A 206 -7.65 -11.89 5.13
C VAL A 206 -7.54 -13.24 5.83
N PRO A 207 -8.43 -13.66 6.76
CA PRO A 207 -8.32 -14.96 7.43
C PRO A 207 -8.34 -16.13 6.45
N LYS A 208 -9.20 -16.09 5.42
CA LYS A 208 -9.26 -17.13 4.37
C LYS A 208 -7.94 -17.25 3.62
N MET A 209 -7.34 -16.11 3.26
CA MET A 209 -6.02 -16.10 2.63
C MET A 209 -4.92 -16.63 3.57
N VAL A 210 -4.91 -16.22 4.84
CA VAL A 210 -3.93 -16.69 5.82
C VAL A 210 -4.07 -18.20 6.07
N LEU A 211 -5.28 -18.73 6.17
CA LEU A 211 -5.54 -20.18 6.28
C LEU A 211 -4.99 -20.95 5.07
N LYS A 212 -5.26 -20.47 3.86
CA LYS A 212 -4.70 -21.06 2.64
C LYS A 212 -3.17 -21.01 2.64
N LEU A 213 -2.58 -19.89 3.09
CA LEU A 213 -1.14 -19.75 3.21
C LEU A 213 -0.55 -20.72 4.25
N ARG A 214 -1.19 -20.90 5.41
CA ARG A 214 -0.79 -21.92 6.40
C ARG A 214 -0.78 -23.33 5.80
N LYS A 215 -1.75 -23.68 4.96
CA LYS A 215 -1.77 -24.96 4.22
C LYS A 215 -0.61 -25.09 3.23
N MET A 216 -0.18 -23.99 2.61
CA MET A 216 1.01 -24.00 1.74
C MET A 216 2.31 -24.12 2.54
N LEU A 217 2.40 -23.41 3.66
CA LEU A 217 3.53 -23.46 4.59
C LEU A 217 3.71 -24.86 5.17
N SER A 218 2.61 -25.52 5.57
CA SER A 218 2.66 -26.86 6.14
C SER A 218 3.21 -27.91 5.17
N LYS A 219 2.83 -27.85 3.89
CA LYS A 219 3.40 -28.70 2.83
C LYS A 219 4.91 -28.53 2.63
N LYS A 220 5.46 -27.39 3.07
CA LYS A 220 6.89 -27.07 3.04
C LYS A 220 7.56 -27.21 4.41
N ASN A 221 6.90 -27.86 5.37
CA ASN A 221 7.36 -28.08 6.74
C ASN A 221 7.57 -26.79 7.57
N TYR A 222 7.04 -25.65 7.11
CA TYR A 222 6.95 -24.40 7.87
C TYR A 222 5.75 -24.46 8.82
N VAL A 223 5.91 -25.21 9.91
CA VAL A 223 4.89 -25.38 10.94
C VAL A 223 5.53 -25.14 12.30
N PRO A 224 4.93 -24.35 13.20
CA PRO A 224 5.51 -24.14 14.53
C PRO A 224 5.55 -25.45 15.32
N ARG A 225 6.57 -25.59 16.18
CA ARG A 225 6.77 -26.80 16.99
C ARG A 225 5.53 -27.17 17.82
N TYR A 226 4.88 -26.19 18.43
CA TYR A 226 3.67 -26.43 19.23
C TYR A 226 2.51 -27.01 18.40
N VAL A 227 2.36 -26.60 17.13
CA VAL A 227 1.34 -27.15 16.23
C VAL A 227 1.70 -28.59 15.83
N LYS A 228 2.98 -28.88 15.56
CA LYS A 228 3.44 -30.26 15.28
C LYS A 228 3.16 -31.18 16.46
N ASN A 229 3.48 -30.74 17.68
CA ASN A 229 3.23 -31.50 18.90
C ASN A 229 1.73 -31.75 19.11
N MET A 230 0.89 -30.74 18.91
CA MET A 230 -0.57 -30.86 19.00
C MET A 230 -1.11 -31.90 18.00
N VAL A 231 -0.65 -31.88 16.75
CA VAL A 231 -1.05 -32.89 15.75
C VAL A 231 -0.62 -34.28 16.18
N GLN A 232 0.60 -34.45 16.71
CA GLN A 232 1.07 -35.74 17.19
C GLN A 232 0.17 -36.30 18.31
N LYS A 233 -0.20 -35.46 19.29
CA LYS A 233 -1.11 -35.86 20.39
C LYS A 233 -2.50 -36.23 19.89
N ILE A 234 -3.03 -35.53 18.90
CA ILE A 234 -4.33 -35.89 18.30
C ILE A 234 -4.25 -37.28 17.65
N LEU A 235 -3.13 -37.62 17.03
CA LEU A 235 -2.94 -38.90 16.36
C LEU A 235 -2.68 -40.06 17.33
N THR A 236 -2.02 -39.82 18.46
CA THR A 236 -1.68 -40.87 19.44
C THR A 236 -2.70 -40.99 20.57
N ASP A 237 -3.16 -39.86 21.09
CA ASP A 237 -3.91 -39.77 22.34
C ASP A 237 -5.38 -39.35 22.10
N HIS A 238 -5.74 -39.04 20.85
CA HIS A 238 -7.05 -38.54 20.44
C HIS A 238 -7.49 -37.23 21.14
N VAL A 239 -6.54 -36.47 21.68
CA VAL A 239 -6.77 -35.17 22.32
C VAL A 239 -5.76 -34.13 21.82
N PRO A 240 -6.13 -32.83 21.76
CA PRO A 240 -5.25 -31.78 21.25
C PRO A 240 -4.26 -31.23 22.30
N TYR A 241 -4.43 -31.57 23.58
CA TYR A 241 -3.66 -31.00 24.69
C TYR A 241 -2.81 -32.03 25.41
#